data_AF-A0AAE6ZYL4-F1
#
_entry.id   AF-A0AAE6ZYL4-F1
#
_cell.length_a   1.000
_cell.length_b   1.000
_cell.length_c   1.000
_cell.angle_alpha   90.00
_cell.angle_beta   90.00
_cell.angle_gamma   90.00
#
_symmetry.space_group_name_H-M   'P 1'
#
loop_
_entity.id
_entity.type
_entity.pdbx_description
1 polymer ?
#
loop_
_entity_poly.entity_id
_entity_poly.type
_entity_poly.pdbx_seq_one_letter_code
_entity_poly.pdbx_strand_id
1 'polypeptide(L)'
;MSDLDQMVIRETDVVTLSQLGQDFLYPERLRLKLDPRAIKSPIDIGSFAYSVRYMGVRSCREGVPVVIGSFISGRRMLVRTIGDYFNTGGLRDRSILGEFKSFKFVLDWCDASGHVDAFDNVKSARVAYKGFREFLLHQILALGKLKPISCFARQRAFKLLIGLHFKDGADYITRGVPGIKANRKSPEPPREDNVKS
;
A
#
# COMPACT_ATOMS: atom_id res chain seq x y z
N MET A 1 17.58 -1.09 23.52
CA MET A 1 16.11 -1.05 23.59
C MET A 1 15.59 -1.52 22.24
N SER A 2 14.57 -2.36 22.22
CA SER A 2 13.96 -2.78 20.95
C SER A 2 13.05 -1.66 20.42
N ASP A 3 12.85 -1.58 19.10
CA ASP A 3 11.91 -0.60 18.51
C ASP A 3 10.49 -0.74 19.07
N LEU A 4 10.12 -1.95 19.52
CA LEU A 4 8.82 -2.23 20.16
C LEU A 4 8.65 -1.46 21.46
N ASP A 5 9.72 -1.25 22.22
CA ASP A 5 9.70 -0.52 23.50
C ASP A 5 9.49 0.99 23.29
N GLN A 6 9.64 1.48 22.05
CA GLN A 6 9.50 2.88 21.67
C GLN A 6 8.22 3.17 20.89
N MET A 7 7.42 2.14 20.58
CA MET A 7 6.18 2.32 19.81
C MET A 7 5.10 2.96 20.67
N VAL A 8 4.50 4.04 20.15
CA VAL A 8 3.40 4.76 20.81
C VAL A 8 2.22 4.92 19.86
N ILE A 9 1.03 5.04 20.43
CA ILE A 9 -0.13 5.56 19.72
C ILE A 9 0.00 7.08 19.66
N ARG A 10 0.16 7.63 18.46
CA ARG A 10 0.19 9.08 18.23
C ARG A 10 -1.22 9.67 18.18
N GLU A 11 -1.30 10.98 18.27
CA GLU A 11 -2.54 11.71 18.02
C GLU A 11 -3.03 11.46 16.58
N THR A 12 -4.34 11.23 16.43
CA THR A 12 -4.96 10.88 15.14
C THR A 12 -6.33 11.53 14.99
N ASP A 13 -6.72 11.84 13.75
CA ASP A 13 -8.03 12.39 13.41
C ASP A 13 -8.77 11.40 12.52
N VAL A 14 -10.00 11.04 12.90
CA VAL A 14 -10.85 10.12 12.12
C VAL A 14 -11.74 10.92 11.20
N VAL A 15 -11.63 10.66 9.89
CA VAL A 15 -12.35 11.36 8.84
C VAL A 15 -13.15 10.39 7.95
N THR A 16 -14.21 10.86 7.32
CA THR A 16 -14.93 10.13 6.27
C THR A 16 -14.32 10.42 4.89
N LEU A 17 -14.74 9.67 3.86
CA LEU A 17 -14.34 9.94 2.48
C LEU A 17 -14.67 11.38 2.04
N SER A 18 -15.88 11.87 2.36
CA SER A 18 -16.29 13.24 2.03
C SER A 18 -15.45 14.32 2.70
N GLN A 19 -14.81 14.02 3.83
CA GLN A 19 -13.94 14.93 4.54
C GLN A 19 -12.49 14.89 4.03
N LEU A 20 -12.08 13.82 3.32
CA LEU A 20 -10.70 13.70 2.80
C LEU A 20 -10.33 14.77 1.78
N GLY A 21 -11.30 15.42 1.13
CA GLY A 21 -11.06 16.53 0.20
C GLY A 21 -10.70 17.87 0.85
N GLN A 22 -10.61 17.92 2.18
CA GLN A 22 -10.21 19.13 2.90
C GLN A 22 -8.68 19.25 2.99
N ASP A 23 -8.18 20.48 3.11
CA ASP A 23 -6.76 20.71 3.35
C ASP A 23 -6.40 20.43 4.82
N PHE A 24 -5.80 19.27 5.07
CA PHE A 24 -5.31 18.92 6.40
C PHE A 24 -3.90 19.44 6.62
N LEU A 25 -3.68 20.23 7.68
CA LEU A 25 -2.34 20.72 8.04
C LEU A 25 -1.37 19.56 8.38
N TYR A 26 -1.90 18.53 9.06
CA TYR A 26 -1.13 17.38 9.56
C TYR A 26 -1.66 16.07 8.95
N PRO A 27 -1.40 15.79 7.66
CA PRO A 27 -1.90 14.59 7.00
C PRO A 27 -1.43 13.29 7.67
N GLU A 28 -0.29 13.31 8.36
CA GLU A 28 0.22 12.19 9.16
C GLU A 28 -0.69 11.78 10.33
N ARG A 29 -1.69 12.59 10.69
CA ARG A 29 -2.68 12.27 11.72
C ARG A 29 -3.89 11.52 11.19
N LEU A 30 -4.07 11.45 9.87
CA LEU A 30 -5.33 11.02 9.25
C LEU A 30 -5.61 9.52 9.38
N ARG A 31 -6.86 9.21 9.75
CA ARG A 31 -7.45 7.88 9.72
C ARG A 31 -8.76 7.93 8.97
N LEU A 32 -8.95 7.03 8.00
CA LEU A 32 -10.14 6.98 7.17
C LEU A 32 -11.15 5.98 7.73
N LYS A 33 -12.34 6.47 8.08
CA LYS A 33 -13.51 5.66 8.41
C LYS A 33 -14.18 5.19 7.12
N LEU A 34 -14.32 3.88 7.01
CA LEU A 34 -15.06 3.21 5.95
C LEU A 34 -16.34 2.58 6.52
N ASP A 35 -17.20 2.08 5.64
CA ASP A 35 -18.39 1.30 5.97
C ASP A 35 -18.01 0.15 6.93
N PRO A 36 -18.69 0.00 8.08
CA PRO A 36 -18.45 -1.07 9.04
C PRO A 36 -18.52 -2.50 8.46
N ARG A 37 -19.24 -2.70 7.34
CA ARG A 37 -19.32 -3.96 6.58
C ARG A 37 -18.03 -4.25 5.81
N ALA A 38 -17.22 -3.23 5.52
CA ALA A 38 -15.88 -3.40 4.95
C ALA A 38 -14.83 -3.60 6.05
N ILE A 39 -14.82 -2.74 7.07
CA ILE A 39 -13.92 -2.84 8.23
C ILE A 39 -14.49 -2.09 9.43
N LYS A 40 -14.40 -2.67 10.63
CA LYS A 40 -14.94 -2.08 11.86
C LYS A 40 -14.15 -0.88 12.38
N SER A 41 -12.84 -0.86 12.14
CA SER A 41 -11.92 0.17 12.63
C SER A 41 -11.46 1.06 11.48
N PRO A 42 -11.28 2.37 11.69
CA PRO A 42 -10.69 3.25 10.68
C PRO A 42 -9.31 2.76 10.25
N ILE A 43 -9.03 2.81 8.95
CA ILE A 43 -7.69 2.55 8.41
C ILE A 43 -6.79 3.75 8.66
N ASP A 44 -5.53 3.50 8.99
CA ASP A 44 -4.60 4.56 9.39
C ASP A 44 -3.64 4.92 8.24
N ILE A 45 -4.10 5.81 7.35
CA ILE A 45 -3.29 6.30 6.22
C ILE A 45 -2.14 7.20 6.69
N GLY A 46 -2.33 7.95 7.78
CA GLY A 46 -1.31 8.82 8.36
C GLY A 46 -0.08 8.06 8.85
N SER A 47 -0.24 6.78 9.23
CA SER A 47 0.87 5.91 9.65
C SER A 47 1.93 5.70 8.57
N PHE A 48 1.60 5.93 7.30
CA PHE A 48 2.56 5.84 6.20
C PHE A 48 3.64 6.91 6.25
N ALA A 49 3.44 7.99 7.02
CA ALA A 49 4.45 9.02 7.22
C ALA A 49 5.62 8.58 8.12
N TYR A 50 5.58 7.37 8.70
CA TYR A 50 6.59 6.86 9.64
C TYR A 50 7.23 5.59 9.07
N SER A 51 8.56 5.49 9.07
CA SER A 51 9.25 4.27 8.61
C SER A 51 9.19 3.12 9.62
N VAL A 52 9.12 3.44 10.91
CA VAL A 52 9.01 2.43 11.97
C VAL A 52 7.59 2.46 12.54
N ARG A 53 6.81 1.44 12.15
CA ARG A 53 5.41 1.26 12.53
C ARG A 53 5.10 -0.21 12.79
N TYR A 54 4.06 -0.46 13.55
CA TYR A 54 3.59 -1.83 13.79
C TYR A 54 3.11 -2.49 12.49
N MET A 55 3.74 -3.61 12.12
CA MET A 55 3.45 -4.36 10.89
C MET A 55 2.51 -5.56 11.08
N GLY A 56 1.94 -5.71 12.29
CA GLY A 56 1.09 -6.86 12.59
C GLY A 56 -0.29 -6.81 11.95
N VAL A 57 -0.99 -7.94 12.01
CA VAL A 57 -2.27 -8.18 11.32
C VAL A 57 -3.48 -7.65 12.10
N ARG A 58 -3.31 -7.30 13.39
CA ARG A 58 -4.41 -6.85 14.25
C ARG A 58 -4.84 -5.44 13.87
N SER A 59 -6.16 -5.25 13.73
CA SER A 59 -6.74 -3.91 13.57
C SER A 59 -6.47 -3.10 14.83
N CYS A 60 -5.78 -1.97 14.70
CA CYS A 60 -5.54 -1.09 15.82
C CYS A 60 -6.67 -0.08 15.89
N ARG A 61 -7.61 -0.27 16.84
CA ARG A 61 -8.75 0.64 17.02
C ARG A 61 -8.31 2.09 17.26
N GLU A 62 -7.18 2.27 17.92
CA GLU A 62 -6.67 3.56 18.37
C GLU A 62 -5.68 4.20 17.37
N GLY A 63 -5.34 3.51 16.28
CA GLY A 63 -4.31 3.93 15.33
C GLY A 63 -3.13 2.96 15.33
N VAL A 64 -2.32 2.98 14.29
CA VAL A 64 -1.15 2.09 14.18
C VAL A 64 -0.05 2.63 15.09
N PRO A 65 0.49 1.82 16.03
CA PRO A 65 1.65 2.24 16.82
C PRO A 65 2.85 2.58 15.93
N VAL A 66 3.54 3.68 16.25
CA VAL A 66 4.72 4.18 15.52
C VAL A 66 5.82 4.60 16.49
N VAL A 67 7.06 4.64 16.01
CA VAL A 67 8.14 5.35 16.71
C VAL A 67 8.17 6.79 16.20
N ILE A 68 7.95 7.77 17.08
CA ILE A 68 7.80 9.19 16.70
C ILE A 68 9.03 9.71 15.92
N GLY A 69 10.24 9.33 16.35
CA GLY A 69 11.48 9.72 15.68
C GLY A 69 11.68 9.15 14.27
N SER A 70 10.84 8.21 13.85
CA SER A 70 10.86 7.63 12.49
C SER A 70 10.00 8.39 11.47
N PHE A 71 9.50 9.57 11.87
CA PHE A 71 8.71 10.44 11.00
C PHE A 71 9.52 10.95 9.81
N ILE A 72 8.92 10.89 8.61
CA ILE A 72 9.53 11.34 7.35
C ILE A 72 8.64 12.43 6.77
N SER A 73 9.11 13.67 6.83
CA SER A 73 8.36 14.85 6.37
C SER A 73 7.94 14.75 4.91
N GLY A 74 8.81 14.19 4.03
CA GLY A 74 8.51 13.98 2.61
C GLY A 74 7.29 13.08 2.36
N ARG A 75 6.99 12.15 3.28
CA ARG A 75 5.82 11.27 3.16
C ARG A 75 4.49 11.93 3.47
N ARG A 76 4.46 13.16 4.01
CA ARG A 76 3.21 13.93 4.14
C ARG A 76 2.53 14.09 2.79
N MET A 77 3.31 14.36 1.76
CA MET A 77 2.77 14.50 0.41
C MET A 77 2.24 13.16 -0.10
N LEU A 78 2.95 12.05 0.15
CA LEU A 78 2.43 10.72 -0.19
C LEU A 78 1.07 10.44 0.47
N VAL A 79 0.91 10.74 1.76
CA VAL A 79 -0.35 10.54 2.49
C VAL A 79 -1.48 11.38 1.89
N ARG A 80 -1.21 12.66 1.59
CA ARG A 80 -2.19 13.53 0.90
C ARG A 80 -2.63 12.96 -0.44
N THR A 81 -1.68 12.55 -1.29
CA THR A 81 -2.02 12.00 -2.62
C THR A 81 -2.84 10.72 -2.53
N ILE A 82 -2.59 9.86 -1.53
CA ILE A 82 -3.42 8.68 -1.26
C ILE A 82 -4.83 9.09 -0.83
N GLY A 83 -4.94 10.10 0.03
CA GLY A 83 -6.22 10.69 0.45
C GLY A 83 -7.02 11.22 -0.74
N ASP A 84 -6.40 12.02 -1.60
CA ASP A 84 -7.01 12.58 -2.82
C ASP A 84 -7.48 11.46 -3.76
N TYR A 85 -6.65 10.43 -3.95
CA TYR A 85 -6.99 9.27 -4.76
C TYR A 85 -8.22 8.53 -4.23
N PHE A 86 -8.32 8.34 -2.92
CA PHE A 86 -9.49 7.69 -2.32
C PHE A 86 -10.74 8.56 -2.38
N ASN A 87 -10.60 9.87 -2.18
CA ASN A 87 -11.72 10.82 -2.25
C ASN A 87 -12.27 10.94 -3.67
N THR A 88 -11.41 11.06 -4.68
CA THR A 88 -11.82 11.35 -6.07
C THR A 88 -11.99 10.12 -6.95
N GLY A 89 -11.46 8.96 -6.55
CA GLY A 89 -11.41 7.76 -7.39
C GLY A 89 -12.73 7.00 -7.57
N GLY A 90 -13.83 7.44 -6.94
CA GLY A 90 -15.14 6.76 -7.05
C GLY A 90 -15.14 5.31 -6.55
N LEU A 91 -14.15 4.94 -5.74
CA LEU A 91 -13.96 3.58 -5.27
C LEU A 91 -14.96 3.24 -4.17
N ARG A 92 -15.49 2.02 -4.21
CA ARG A 92 -16.24 1.47 -3.08
C ARG A 92 -15.31 1.22 -1.90
N ASP A 93 -15.82 1.33 -0.69
CA ASP A 93 -15.08 1.14 0.57
C ASP A 93 -14.29 -0.17 0.65
N ARG A 94 -14.84 -1.28 0.13
CA ARG A 94 -14.13 -2.56 0.07
C ARG A 94 -12.92 -2.51 -0.89
N SER A 95 -13.03 -1.77 -1.98
CA SER A 95 -11.91 -1.54 -2.91
C SER A 95 -10.85 -0.64 -2.27
N ILE A 96 -11.26 0.43 -1.59
CA ILE A 96 -10.34 1.31 -0.84
C ILE A 96 -9.55 0.51 0.20
N LEU A 97 -10.21 -0.38 0.95
CA LEU A 97 -9.54 -1.26 1.90
C LEU A 97 -8.52 -2.20 1.23
N GLY A 98 -8.83 -2.70 0.02
CA GLY A 98 -7.92 -3.54 -0.76
C GLY A 98 -6.69 -2.79 -1.25
N GLU A 99 -6.88 -1.58 -1.77
CA GLU A 99 -5.79 -0.69 -2.20
C GLU A 99 -4.93 -0.27 -1.00
N PHE A 100 -5.54 0.15 0.12
CA PHE A 100 -4.84 0.48 1.36
C PHE A 100 -3.92 -0.66 1.83
N LYS A 101 -4.43 -1.90 1.86
CA LYS A 101 -3.61 -3.08 2.23
C LYS A 101 -2.45 -3.30 1.27
N SER A 102 -2.65 -3.02 -0.02
CA SER A 102 -1.62 -3.16 -1.04
C SER A 102 -0.56 -2.06 -0.92
N PHE A 103 -0.97 -0.81 -0.67
CA PHE A 103 -0.07 0.32 -0.38
C PHE A 103 0.73 0.09 0.90
N LYS A 104 0.07 -0.39 1.97
CA LYS A 104 0.74 -0.77 3.20
C LYS A 104 1.83 -1.81 2.92
N PHE A 105 1.51 -2.87 2.17
CA PHE A 105 2.50 -3.90 1.85
C PHE A 105 3.72 -3.34 1.11
N VAL A 106 3.50 -2.44 0.14
CA VAL A 106 4.58 -1.78 -0.61
C VAL A 106 5.45 -0.96 0.33
N LEU A 107 4.85 -0.10 1.15
CA LEU A 107 5.59 0.76 2.07
C LEU A 107 6.32 -0.04 3.15
N ASP A 108 5.69 -1.09 3.70
CA ASP A 108 6.32 -1.96 4.68
C ASP A 108 7.57 -2.62 4.09
N TRP A 109 7.50 -3.03 2.81
CA TRP A 109 8.67 -3.57 2.11
C TRP A 109 9.74 -2.51 1.86
N CYS A 110 9.36 -1.30 1.45
CA CYS A 110 10.31 -0.20 1.23
C CYS A 110 11.09 0.08 2.52
N ASP A 111 10.38 0.19 3.65
CA ASP A 111 10.99 0.44 4.95
C ASP A 111 11.91 -0.70 5.40
N ALA A 112 11.43 -1.95 5.31
CA ALA A 112 12.21 -3.12 5.71
C ALA A 112 13.43 -3.41 4.82
N SER A 113 13.43 -2.91 3.58
CA SER A 113 14.50 -3.17 2.59
C SER A 113 15.45 -1.98 2.43
N GLY A 114 15.37 -0.97 3.29
CA GLY A 114 16.24 0.22 3.24
C GLY A 114 15.90 1.21 2.13
N HIS A 115 14.72 1.11 1.51
CA HIS A 115 14.20 2.04 0.51
C HIS A 115 13.23 3.06 1.12
N VAL A 116 13.59 3.58 2.30
CA VAL A 116 12.75 4.52 3.07
C VAL A 116 12.47 5.81 2.28
N ASP A 117 13.42 6.20 1.44
CA ASP A 117 13.44 7.38 0.56
C ASP A 117 12.79 7.14 -0.81
N ALA A 118 12.09 6.02 -1.02
CA ALA A 118 11.51 5.64 -2.32
C ALA A 118 10.55 6.69 -2.91
N PHE A 119 10.05 7.62 -2.10
CA PHE A 119 9.15 8.69 -2.53
C PHE A 119 9.78 10.08 -2.48
N ASP A 120 11.07 10.20 -2.15
CA ASP A 120 11.72 11.52 -2.05
C ASP A 120 12.14 12.05 -3.42
N ASN A 121 12.57 11.17 -4.32
CA ASN A 121 12.99 11.55 -5.67
C ASN A 121 12.87 10.38 -6.67
N VAL A 122 12.91 10.74 -7.96
CA VAL A 122 12.77 9.80 -9.09
C VAL A 122 13.82 8.70 -9.11
N LYS A 123 15.07 8.99 -8.71
CA LYS A 123 16.17 8.01 -8.70
C LYS A 123 15.93 6.94 -7.63
N SER A 124 15.63 7.36 -6.40
CA SER A 124 15.31 6.45 -5.29
C SER A 124 14.07 5.60 -5.59
N ALA A 125 13.01 6.21 -6.15
CA ALA A 125 11.81 5.50 -6.58
C ALA A 125 12.10 4.39 -7.61
N ARG A 126 12.97 4.67 -8.58
CA ARG A 126 13.36 3.69 -9.61
C ARG A 126 14.14 2.53 -9.05
N VAL A 127 15.07 2.78 -8.12
CA VAL A 127 15.83 1.74 -7.43
C VAL A 127 14.87 0.86 -6.63
N ALA A 128 14.00 1.47 -5.81
CA ALA A 128 13.02 0.76 -5.01
C ALA A 128 12.05 -0.08 -5.87
N TYR A 129 11.54 0.47 -6.97
CA TYR A 129 10.59 -0.25 -7.84
C TYR A 129 11.21 -1.48 -8.51
N LYS A 130 12.48 -1.39 -8.93
CA LYS A 130 13.24 -2.52 -9.46
C LYS A 130 13.45 -3.61 -8.39
N GLY A 131 13.96 -3.21 -7.22
CA GLY A 131 14.16 -4.12 -6.09
C GLY A 131 12.86 -4.80 -5.66
N PHE A 132 11.74 -4.08 -5.69
CA PHE A 132 10.43 -4.64 -5.32
C PHE A 132 9.99 -5.74 -6.28
N ARG A 133 10.20 -5.53 -7.59
CA ARG A 133 9.90 -6.56 -8.59
C ARG A 133 10.75 -7.80 -8.36
N GLU A 134 12.04 -7.64 -8.11
CA GLU A 134 12.96 -8.75 -7.84
C GLU A 134 12.55 -9.53 -6.59
N PHE A 135 12.21 -8.82 -5.51
CA PHE A 135 11.64 -9.39 -4.31
C PHE A 135 10.38 -10.23 -4.61
N LEU A 136 9.41 -9.67 -5.36
CA LEU A 136 8.19 -10.38 -5.70
C LEU A 136 8.45 -11.62 -6.56
N LEU A 137 9.39 -11.55 -7.51
CA LEU A 137 9.78 -12.71 -8.31
C LEU A 137 10.44 -13.79 -7.47
N HIS A 138 11.32 -13.41 -6.54
CA HIS A 138 11.96 -14.35 -5.63
C HIS A 138 10.90 -15.06 -4.76
N GLN A 139 9.90 -14.34 -4.28
CA GLN A 139 8.79 -14.92 -3.50
C GLN A 139 7.93 -15.92 -4.30
N ILE A 140 7.81 -15.72 -5.62
CA ILE A 140 7.06 -16.63 -6.51
C ILE A 140 7.93 -17.83 -6.88
N LEU A 141 9.11 -17.58 -7.47
CA LEU A 141 9.89 -18.56 -8.20
C LEU A 141 10.81 -19.37 -7.29
N ALA A 142 11.40 -18.74 -6.28
CA ALA A 142 12.36 -19.39 -5.39
C ALA A 142 11.70 -19.90 -4.10
N LEU A 143 10.80 -19.11 -3.51
CA LEU A 143 10.22 -19.44 -2.20
C LEU A 143 8.83 -20.10 -2.28
N GLY A 144 8.10 -19.91 -3.38
CA GLY A 144 6.72 -20.41 -3.52
C GLY A 144 5.73 -19.85 -2.49
N LYS A 145 6.08 -18.78 -1.78
CA LYS A 145 5.30 -18.23 -0.65
C LYS A 145 4.14 -17.34 -1.11
N LEU A 146 4.22 -16.78 -2.31
CA LEU A 146 3.21 -15.87 -2.85
C LEU A 146 2.70 -16.32 -4.22
N LYS A 147 1.40 -16.14 -4.46
CA LYS A 147 0.79 -16.42 -5.75
C LYS A 147 1.12 -15.31 -6.77
N PRO A 148 1.32 -15.64 -8.07
CA PRO A 148 1.57 -14.64 -9.11
C PRO A 148 0.50 -13.54 -9.18
N ILE A 149 -0.78 -13.89 -9.02
CA ILE A 149 -1.88 -12.90 -9.02
C ILE A 149 -1.74 -11.88 -7.89
N SER A 150 -1.31 -12.31 -6.70
CA SER A 150 -1.10 -11.41 -5.55
C SER A 150 0.09 -10.50 -5.77
N CYS A 151 1.17 -11.00 -6.36
CA CYS A 151 2.34 -10.20 -6.69
C CYS A 151 2.09 -9.21 -7.81
N PHE A 152 1.31 -9.59 -8.83
CA PHE A 152 0.84 -8.67 -9.87
C PHE A 152 0.08 -7.49 -9.26
N ALA A 153 -0.89 -7.76 -8.39
CA ALA A 153 -1.64 -6.72 -7.68
C ALA A 153 -0.73 -5.80 -6.85
N ARG A 154 0.26 -6.37 -6.14
CA ARG A 154 1.24 -5.60 -5.36
C ARG A 154 2.14 -4.72 -6.22
N GLN A 155 2.66 -5.25 -7.33
CA GLN A 155 3.47 -4.45 -8.26
C GLN A 155 2.64 -3.33 -8.91
N ARG A 156 1.38 -3.61 -9.24
CA ARG A 156 0.43 -2.61 -9.73
C ARG A 156 0.21 -1.52 -8.67
N ALA A 157 0.07 -1.88 -7.40
CA ALA A 157 -0.10 -0.92 -6.30
C ALA A 157 1.11 0.01 -6.16
N PHE A 158 2.34 -0.52 -6.25
CA PHE A 158 3.53 0.34 -6.23
C PHE A 158 3.58 1.25 -7.47
N LYS A 159 3.27 0.72 -8.65
CA LYS A 159 3.18 1.53 -9.87
C LYS A 159 2.14 2.65 -9.73
N LEU A 160 1.00 2.38 -9.11
CA LEU A 160 -0.04 3.37 -8.85
C LEU A 160 0.47 4.46 -7.88
N LEU A 161 1.11 4.09 -6.76
CA LEU A 161 1.71 5.06 -5.84
C LEU A 161 2.74 5.96 -6.53
N ILE A 162 3.58 5.38 -7.40
CA ILE A 162 4.54 6.13 -8.22
C ILE A 162 3.81 7.11 -9.15
N GLY A 163 2.78 6.66 -9.86
CA GLY A 163 2.00 7.50 -10.79
C GLY A 163 1.27 8.64 -10.09
N LEU A 164 0.74 8.37 -8.91
CA LEU A 164 0.09 9.35 -8.05
C LEU A 164 1.09 10.41 -7.57
N HIS A 165 2.26 9.98 -7.09
CA HIS A 165 3.21 10.85 -6.42
C HIS A 165 4.13 11.62 -7.39
N PHE A 166 4.63 10.97 -8.43
CA PHE A 166 5.63 11.51 -9.36
C PHE A 166 5.02 11.81 -10.74
N LYS A 167 3.83 12.41 -10.81
CA LYS A 167 3.04 12.70 -12.03
C LYS A 167 3.82 12.56 -13.36
N ASP A 168 4.82 13.40 -13.62
CA ASP A 168 5.61 13.42 -14.87
C ASP A 168 6.80 12.44 -14.91
N GLY A 169 7.32 12.02 -13.76
CA GLY A 169 8.45 11.09 -13.63
C GLY A 169 8.07 9.61 -13.61
N ALA A 170 6.78 9.28 -13.50
CA ALA A 170 6.31 7.91 -13.31
C ALA A 170 6.72 6.94 -14.44
N ASP A 171 6.67 7.41 -15.69
CA ASP A 171 7.07 6.62 -16.85
C ASP A 171 8.57 6.30 -16.81
N TYR A 172 9.41 7.28 -16.47
CA TYR A 172 10.84 7.06 -16.32
C TYR A 172 11.14 6.05 -15.22
N ILE A 173 10.46 6.15 -14.07
CA ILE A 173 10.63 5.23 -12.93
C ILE A 173 10.32 3.79 -13.34
N THR A 174 9.22 3.57 -14.07
CA THR A 174 8.73 2.22 -14.40
C THR A 174 9.29 1.65 -15.71
N ARG A 175 9.93 2.48 -16.55
CA ARG A 175 10.50 2.06 -17.85
C ARG A 175 11.51 0.92 -17.70
N GLY A 176 11.32 -0.13 -18.50
CA GLY A 176 12.20 -1.30 -18.53
C GLY A 176 12.02 -2.28 -17.36
N VAL A 177 10.96 -2.11 -16.55
CA VAL A 177 10.64 -3.01 -15.43
C VAL A 177 9.34 -3.76 -15.77
N PRO A 178 9.41 -5.00 -16.29
CA PRO A 178 8.22 -5.68 -16.80
C PRO A 178 7.26 -6.06 -15.67
N GLY A 179 5.96 -6.00 -15.97
CA GLY A 179 4.91 -6.45 -15.07
C GLY A 179 4.96 -7.97 -14.83
N ILE A 180 4.69 -8.40 -13.60
CA ILE A 180 4.46 -9.80 -13.26
C ILE A 180 3.17 -10.26 -13.95
N LYS A 181 3.19 -11.41 -14.62
CA LYS A 181 1.99 -11.94 -15.28
C LYS A 181 1.08 -12.63 -14.26
N ALA A 182 -0.19 -12.25 -14.24
CA ALA A 182 -1.22 -12.99 -13.51
C ALA A 182 -1.61 -14.23 -14.33
N ASN A 183 -1.09 -15.40 -13.98
CA ASN A 183 -1.60 -16.64 -14.57
C ASN A 183 -3.00 -16.91 -14.02
N ARG A 184 -4.04 -16.54 -14.77
CA ARG A 184 -5.37 -17.12 -14.59
C ARG A 184 -5.31 -18.52 -15.20
N LYS A 185 -5.29 -19.56 -14.36
CA LYS A 185 -5.73 -20.87 -14.84
C LYS A 185 -7.22 -20.69 -15.16
N SER A 186 -7.58 -20.62 -16.44
CA SER A 186 -8.97 -20.79 -16.83
C SER A 186 -9.43 -22.16 -16.28
N PRO A 187 -10.63 -22.27 -15.69
CA PRO A 187 -11.18 -23.58 -15.41
C PRO A 187 -11.26 -24.32 -16.75
N GLU A 188 -10.73 -25.54 -16.80
CA GLU A 188 -10.99 -26.44 -17.92
C GLU A 188 -12.51 -26.55 -18.07
N PRO A 189 -13.07 -26.38 -19.28
CA PRO A 189 -14.48 -26.63 -19.49
C PRO A 189 -14.80 -28.07 -19.08
N PRO A 190 -15.95 -28.32 -18.42
CA PRO A 190 -16.34 -29.68 -18.04
C PRO A 190 -16.34 -30.56 -19.29
N ARG A 191 -15.71 -31.74 -19.19
CA ARG A 191 -15.72 -32.75 -20.26
C ARG A 191 -17.17 -33.17 -20.54
N GLU A 192 -17.49 -33.36 -21.82
CA GLU A 192 -18.84 -33.68 -22.31
C GLU A 192 -19.42 -35.01 -21.79
N ASP A 193 -18.65 -35.82 -21.06
CA ASP A 193 -19.04 -37.14 -20.56
C ASP A 193 -20.10 -37.13 -19.42
N ASN A 194 -20.68 -35.98 -19.08
CA ASN A 194 -21.72 -35.86 -18.04
C ASN A 194 -23.10 -35.43 -18.55
N VAL A 195 -23.34 -35.44 -19.87
CA VAL A 195 -24.71 -35.39 -20.39
C VAL A 195 -25.27 -36.81 -20.36
N LYS A 196 -25.86 -37.20 -19.23
CA LYS A 196 -26.71 -38.39 -19.17
C LYS A 196 -27.93 -38.13 -20.06
N SER A 197 -27.98 -38.84 -21.19
CA SER A 197 -29.17 -39.16 -21.97
C SER A 197 -30.22 -39.90 -21.15
#